data_AF-A0A2V5PQJ1-F1
#
_entry.id   AF-A0A2V5PQJ1-F1
#
_cell.length_a   1.000
_cell.length_b   1.000
_cell.length_c   1.000
_cell.angle_alpha   90.00
_cell.angle_beta   90.00
_cell.angle_gamma   90.00
#
_symmetry.space_group_name_H-M   'P 1'
#
loop_
_entity.id
_entity.type
_entity.pdbx_description
1 polymer ?
#
loop_
_entity_poly.entity_id
_entity_poly.type
_entity_poly.pdbx_seq_one_letter_code
_entity_poly.pdbx_strand_id
1 'polypeptide(L)'
;MESISNFAAGFGDGLSFDLTRLAREGLGVDGVVDKCSGSYKTGWWSGLTYSFTLGGTGSLNGGARSVFYSGEGALRAAQVGKGGGLILADTLGGRTLAAIDMNIVRIPDSVWRGASGIFAANAKGAVQVFLRSPVRSAGIWHTVERPILEWFGSATLTFR
;
A
#
# COMPACT_ATOMS: atom_id res chain seq x y z
N MET A 1 -10.94 -20.06 21.17
CA MET A 1 -11.40 -20.28 19.78
C MET A 1 -11.78 -18.95 19.11
N GLU A 2 -12.37 -17.99 19.83
CA GLU A 2 -12.73 -16.65 19.32
C GLU A 2 -11.58 -15.89 18.61
N SER A 3 -10.35 -15.97 19.11
CA SER A 3 -9.20 -15.27 18.51
C SER A 3 -8.87 -15.74 17.08
N ILE A 4 -9.02 -17.05 16.79
CA ILE A 4 -8.76 -17.62 15.46
C ILE A 4 -9.90 -17.30 14.51
N SER A 5 -11.15 -17.36 14.99
CA SER A 5 -12.34 -16.99 14.22
C SER A 5 -12.29 -15.51 13.82
N ASN A 6 -11.92 -14.62 14.74
CA ASN A 6 -11.76 -13.18 14.45
C ASN A 6 -10.61 -12.93 13.46
N PHE A 7 -9.48 -13.63 13.61
CA PHE A 7 -8.37 -13.53 12.66
C PHE A 7 -8.75 -14.01 11.25
N ALA A 8 -9.41 -15.16 11.12
CA ALA A 8 -9.82 -15.70 9.83
C ALA A 8 -10.88 -14.82 9.15
N ALA A 9 -11.82 -14.26 9.92
CA ALA A 9 -12.81 -13.30 9.42
C ALA A 9 -12.14 -12.02 8.91
N GLY A 10 -11.23 -11.45 9.71
CA GLY A 10 -10.39 -10.33 9.29
C GLY A 10 -9.62 -10.68 8.01
N PHE A 11 -8.92 -11.81 7.97
CA PHE A 11 -8.14 -12.24 6.81
C PHE A 11 -8.99 -12.39 5.54
N GLY A 12 -10.18 -12.98 5.63
CA GLY A 12 -11.12 -13.03 4.51
C GLY A 12 -11.59 -11.66 4.03
N ASP A 13 -11.84 -10.73 4.96
CA ASP A 13 -12.22 -9.35 4.63
C ASP A 13 -11.08 -8.59 3.97
N GLY A 14 -9.87 -8.70 4.49
CA GLY A 14 -8.67 -8.16 3.85
C GLY A 14 -8.41 -8.79 2.47
N LEU A 15 -8.67 -10.10 2.33
CA LEU A 15 -8.51 -10.83 1.08
C LEU A 15 -9.41 -10.33 -0.05
N SER A 16 -10.57 -9.82 0.33
CA SER A 16 -11.63 -9.41 -0.57
C SER A 16 -11.72 -7.89 -0.71
N PHE A 17 -10.75 -7.14 -0.19
CA PHE A 17 -10.80 -5.68 -0.11
C PHE A 17 -12.13 -5.19 0.50
N ASP A 18 -12.54 -5.79 1.62
CA ASP A 18 -13.80 -5.51 2.31
C ASP A 18 -15.10 -5.88 1.56
N LEU A 19 -15.05 -6.53 0.38
CA LEU A 19 -16.26 -7.04 -0.28
C LEU A 19 -17.00 -8.06 0.58
N THR A 20 -16.26 -8.90 1.31
CA THR A 20 -16.87 -9.87 2.23
C THR A 20 -17.49 -9.17 3.45
N ARG A 21 -16.95 -8.02 3.88
CA ARG A 21 -17.54 -7.17 4.93
C ARG A 21 -18.86 -6.56 4.46
N LEU A 22 -18.90 -6.00 3.25
CA LEU A 22 -20.13 -5.45 2.67
C LEU A 22 -21.22 -6.52 2.49
N ALA A 23 -20.83 -7.72 2.06
CA ALA A 23 -21.75 -8.85 1.97
C ALA A 23 -22.27 -9.31 3.35
N ARG A 24 -21.44 -9.29 4.39
CA ARG A 24 -21.84 -9.66 5.77
C ARG A 24 -22.72 -8.61 6.44
N GLU A 25 -22.41 -7.33 6.26
CA GLU A 25 -23.25 -6.20 6.70
C GLU A 25 -24.63 -6.28 6.02
N GLY A 26 -24.67 -6.62 4.72
CA GLY A 26 -25.92 -6.83 3.98
C GLY A 26 -26.74 -8.05 4.43
N LEU A 27 -26.10 -9.05 5.05
CA LEU A 27 -26.74 -10.28 5.55
C LEU A 27 -27.08 -10.23 7.05
N GLY A 28 -26.72 -9.16 7.76
CA GLY A 28 -27.09 -8.96 9.18
C GLY A 28 -26.43 -9.94 10.17
N VAL A 29 -25.34 -10.61 9.79
CA VAL A 29 -24.67 -11.65 10.61
C VAL A 29 -23.55 -11.08 11.51
N ASP A 30 -23.63 -9.78 11.82
CA ASP A 30 -22.57 -9.00 12.45
C ASP A 30 -22.33 -9.28 13.95
N GLY A 31 -23.16 -10.10 14.58
CA GLY A 31 -23.14 -10.33 16.03
C GLY A 31 -22.09 -11.32 16.54
N VAL A 32 -21.40 -12.06 15.66
CA VAL A 32 -20.54 -13.19 16.06
C VAL A 32 -19.04 -12.82 16.08
N VAL A 33 -18.65 -11.69 15.48
CA VAL A 33 -17.25 -11.30 15.32
C VAL A 33 -16.99 -9.99 16.05
N ASP A 34 -16.09 -10.01 17.03
CA ASP A 34 -15.62 -8.77 17.67
C ASP A 34 -14.66 -8.04 16.72
N LYS A 35 -15.22 -7.11 15.96
CA LYS A 35 -14.53 -6.25 14.98
C LYS A 35 -13.51 -5.31 15.61
N CYS A 36 -13.68 -5.02 16.90
CA CYS A 36 -12.79 -4.15 17.65
C CYS A 36 -11.57 -4.91 18.20
N SER A 37 -11.63 -6.25 18.23
CA SER A 37 -10.53 -7.08 18.69
C SER A 37 -9.26 -6.91 17.85
N GLY A 38 -8.10 -6.92 18.52
CA GLY A 38 -6.81 -6.81 17.85
C GLY A 38 -6.52 -7.96 16.87
N SER A 39 -7.08 -9.15 17.11
CA SER A 39 -6.95 -10.32 16.22
C SER A 39 -7.69 -10.14 14.90
N TYR A 40 -8.89 -9.53 14.90
CA TYR A 40 -9.61 -9.19 13.66
C TYR A 40 -8.82 -8.19 12.81
N LYS A 41 -8.34 -7.10 13.42
CA LYS A 41 -7.52 -6.10 12.71
C LYS A 41 -6.25 -6.72 12.14
N THR A 42 -5.59 -7.61 12.91
CA THR A 42 -4.39 -8.32 12.45
C THR A 42 -4.70 -9.23 11.26
N GLY A 43 -5.79 -9.99 11.34
CA GLY A 43 -6.28 -10.82 10.23
C GLY A 43 -6.53 -9.99 8.98
N TRP A 44 -7.25 -8.88 9.11
CA TRP A 44 -7.58 -7.98 8.01
C TRP A 44 -6.34 -7.43 7.31
N TRP A 45 -5.35 -6.98 8.07
CA TRP A 45 -4.08 -6.55 7.49
C TRP A 45 -3.32 -7.67 6.80
N SER A 46 -3.30 -8.87 7.36
CA SER A 46 -2.69 -10.04 6.74
C SER A 46 -3.39 -10.41 5.42
N GLY A 47 -4.72 -10.37 5.37
CA GLY A 47 -5.51 -10.67 4.18
C GLY A 47 -5.31 -9.66 3.07
N LEU A 48 -5.27 -8.38 3.43
CA LEU A 48 -5.01 -7.31 2.48
C LEU A 48 -3.60 -7.40 1.90
N THR A 49 -2.60 -7.65 2.77
CA THR A 49 -1.21 -7.87 2.35
C THR A 49 -1.10 -9.07 1.41
N TYR A 50 -1.76 -10.18 1.74
CA TYR A 50 -1.78 -11.38 0.93
C TYR A 50 -2.47 -11.14 -0.43
N SER A 51 -3.56 -10.38 -0.47
CA SER A 51 -4.21 -9.95 -1.72
C SER A 51 -3.26 -9.19 -2.61
N PHE A 52 -2.59 -8.17 -2.07
CA PHE A 52 -1.62 -7.40 -2.84
C PHE A 52 -0.46 -8.27 -3.34
N THR A 53 -0.05 -9.27 -2.56
CA THR A 53 1.03 -10.19 -2.92
C THR A 53 0.63 -11.18 -4.02
N LEU A 54 -0.58 -11.75 -3.97
CA LEU A 54 -0.99 -12.84 -4.88
C LEU A 54 -1.91 -12.44 -6.04
N GLY A 55 -2.59 -11.29 -5.98
CA GLY A 55 -3.54 -10.88 -7.04
C GLY A 55 -3.72 -9.38 -7.25
N GLY A 56 -3.22 -8.55 -6.32
CA GLY A 56 -3.36 -7.10 -6.32
C GLY A 56 -2.15 -6.35 -6.89
N THR A 57 -1.12 -7.05 -7.36
CA THR A 57 0.11 -6.43 -7.90
C THR A 57 -0.18 -5.48 -9.06
N GLY A 58 -1.18 -5.77 -9.89
CA GLY A 58 -1.62 -4.88 -10.97
C GLY A 58 -2.24 -3.57 -10.48
N SER A 59 -2.91 -3.59 -9.32
CA SER A 59 -3.56 -2.40 -8.75
C SER A 59 -2.56 -1.38 -8.21
N LEU A 60 -1.35 -1.83 -7.84
CA LEU A 60 -0.22 -1.03 -7.36
C LEU A 60 0.86 -0.89 -8.43
N ASN A 61 0.51 -0.91 -9.71
CA ASN A 61 1.48 -0.89 -10.81
C ASN A 61 1.61 0.52 -11.42
N GLY A 62 2.80 1.11 -11.31
CA GLY A 62 3.19 2.34 -12.04
C GLY A 62 3.97 2.07 -13.33
N GLY A 63 4.56 0.88 -13.49
CA GLY A 63 5.31 0.46 -14.66
C GLY A 63 6.43 1.43 -15.03
N ALA A 64 6.47 1.82 -16.31
CA ALA A 64 7.43 2.81 -16.83
C ALA A 64 7.14 4.26 -16.39
N ARG A 65 6.03 4.48 -15.67
CA ARG A 65 5.60 5.80 -15.22
C ARG A 65 5.80 5.97 -13.71
N SER A 66 6.41 5.01 -13.02
CA SER A 66 6.58 5.08 -11.57
C SER A 66 7.40 6.30 -11.14
N VAL A 67 6.88 7.02 -10.15
CA VAL A 67 7.51 8.18 -9.51
C VAL A 67 7.54 7.97 -8.00
N PHE A 68 8.72 8.17 -7.42
CA PHE A 68 8.95 8.04 -5.98
C PHE A 68 9.26 9.40 -5.38
N TYR A 69 9.01 9.54 -4.08
CA TYR A 69 9.32 10.75 -3.36
C TYR A 69 9.70 10.46 -1.91
N SER A 70 10.57 11.29 -1.33
CA SER A 70 10.90 11.20 0.09
C SER A 70 11.38 12.54 0.65
N GLY A 71 11.02 12.80 1.90
CA GLY A 71 11.36 14.02 2.62
C GLY A 71 10.28 15.10 2.56
N GLU A 72 10.54 16.20 3.28
CA GLU A 72 9.54 17.24 3.50
C GLU A 72 9.22 18.02 2.21
N GLY A 73 7.93 18.13 1.88
CA GLY A 73 7.47 18.77 0.65
C GLY A 73 7.76 17.99 -0.64
N ALA A 74 8.41 16.82 -0.58
CA ALA A 74 8.74 16.01 -1.74
C ALA A 74 7.48 15.48 -2.45
N LEU A 75 6.43 15.14 -1.70
CA LEU A 75 5.13 14.74 -2.28
C LEU A 75 4.56 15.84 -3.18
N ARG A 76 4.55 17.10 -2.72
CA ARG A 76 4.06 18.23 -3.51
C ARG A 76 4.92 18.45 -4.75
N ALA A 77 6.24 18.34 -4.61
CA ALA A 77 7.17 18.42 -5.74
C ALA A 77 6.90 17.31 -6.77
N ALA A 78 6.68 16.08 -6.32
CA ALA A 78 6.34 14.96 -7.19
C ALA A 78 4.98 15.16 -7.87
N GLN A 79 3.95 15.62 -7.15
CA GLN A 79 2.62 15.88 -7.73
C GLN A 79 2.67 16.91 -8.87
N VAL A 80 3.48 17.95 -8.72
CA VAL A 80 3.66 18.99 -9.74
C VAL A 80 4.63 18.55 -10.85
N GLY A 81 5.71 17.87 -10.48
CA GLY A 81 6.84 17.56 -11.36
C GLY A 81 6.76 16.22 -12.09
N LYS A 82 5.88 15.30 -11.68
CA LYS A 82 5.78 13.96 -12.29
C LYS A 82 5.33 14.00 -13.75
N GLY A 83 4.64 15.06 -14.18
CA GLY A 83 4.02 15.13 -15.50
C GLY A 83 3.03 13.98 -15.69
N GLY A 84 3.29 13.11 -16.67
CA GLY A 84 2.53 11.87 -16.85
C GLY A 84 2.89 10.75 -15.87
N GLY A 85 3.86 10.92 -14.98
CA GLY A 85 4.23 9.91 -13.99
C GLY A 85 3.10 9.60 -12.99
N LEU A 86 3.19 8.43 -12.37
CA LEU A 86 2.28 7.95 -11.33
C LEU A 86 3.08 7.81 -10.04
N ILE A 87 2.59 8.40 -8.95
CA ILE A 87 3.00 8.04 -7.59
C ILE A 87 2.10 6.90 -7.09
N LEU A 88 2.52 6.22 -6.02
CA LEU A 88 1.74 5.13 -5.42
C LEU A 88 0.26 5.52 -5.23
N ALA A 89 0.01 6.71 -4.68
CA ALA A 89 -1.33 7.23 -4.42
C ALA A 89 -2.18 7.52 -5.68
N ASP A 90 -1.61 7.51 -6.89
CA ASP A 90 -2.39 7.62 -8.14
C ASP A 90 -2.88 6.26 -8.65
N THR A 91 -2.22 5.17 -8.23
CA THR A 91 -2.61 3.83 -8.63
C THR A 91 -3.99 3.47 -8.09
N LEU A 92 -4.67 2.48 -8.69
CA LEU A 92 -5.99 2.06 -8.20
C LEU A 92 -5.88 1.60 -6.74
N GLY A 93 -4.92 0.74 -6.43
CA GLY A 93 -4.69 0.21 -5.10
C GLY A 93 -4.24 1.28 -4.10
N GLY A 94 -3.36 2.21 -4.52
CA GLY A 94 -2.93 3.31 -3.65
C GLY A 94 -4.04 4.31 -3.33
N ARG A 95 -4.95 4.58 -4.28
CA ARG A 95 -6.15 5.39 -4.01
C ARG A 95 -7.09 4.70 -3.05
N THR A 96 -7.32 3.40 -3.22
CA THR A 96 -8.13 2.62 -2.28
C THR A 96 -7.52 2.63 -0.88
N LEU A 97 -6.21 2.41 -0.75
CA LEU A 97 -5.50 2.50 0.53
C LEU A 97 -5.63 3.88 1.17
N ALA A 98 -5.43 4.95 0.40
CA ALA A 98 -5.59 6.31 0.90
C ALA A 98 -7.03 6.60 1.35
N ALA A 99 -8.02 6.11 0.61
CA ALA A 99 -9.44 6.28 0.97
C ALA A 99 -9.78 5.54 2.27
N ILE A 100 -9.25 4.33 2.47
CA ILE A 100 -9.42 3.56 3.71
C ILE A 100 -8.73 4.28 4.88
N ASP A 101 -7.50 4.74 4.70
CA ASP A 101 -6.71 5.46 5.72
C ASP A 101 -7.46 6.69 6.25
N MET A 102 -8.10 7.43 5.35
CA MET A 102 -8.79 8.68 5.68
C MET A 102 -10.20 8.46 6.25
N ASN A 103 -10.94 7.47 5.76
CA ASN A 103 -12.40 7.39 6.00
C ASN A 103 -12.83 6.21 6.87
N ILE A 104 -12.01 5.16 6.99
CA ILE A 104 -12.40 3.91 7.65
C ILE A 104 -11.51 3.64 8.86
N VAL A 105 -10.22 3.43 8.61
CA VAL A 105 -9.26 3.06 9.64
C VAL A 105 -7.87 3.48 9.23
N ARG A 106 -7.14 4.05 10.18
CA ARG A 106 -5.73 4.40 9.97
C ARG A 106 -4.93 3.15 9.63
N ILE A 107 -4.30 3.18 8.46
CA ILE A 107 -3.47 2.13 7.92
C ILE A 107 -2.11 2.12 8.63
N PRO A 108 -1.67 0.99 9.20
CA PRO A 108 -0.33 0.85 9.76
C PRO A 108 0.76 1.07 8.71
N ASP A 109 1.88 1.65 9.13
CA ASP A 109 3.04 1.91 8.27
C ASP A 109 3.58 0.66 7.56
N SER A 110 3.43 -0.53 8.16
CA SER A 110 3.85 -1.81 7.56
C SER A 110 3.13 -2.10 6.24
N VAL A 111 1.88 -1.67 6.12
CA VAL A 111 1.06 -1.90 4.93
C VAL A 111 1.47 -0.93 3.84
N TRP A 112 1.65 0.35 4.19
CA TRP A 112 2.20 1.34 3.27
C TRP A 112 3.58 0.93 2.77
N ARG A 113 4.44 0.38 3.64
CA ARG A 113 5.73 -0.22 3.25
C ARG A 113 5.54 -1.39 2.26
N GLY A 114 4.62 -2.32 2.54
CA GLY A 114 4.31 -3.42 1.62
C GLY A 114 3.83 -2.93 0.25
N ALA A 115 2.90 -1.96 0.23
CA ALA A 115 2.37 -1.38 -1.00
C ALA A 115 3.46 -0.63 -1.81
N SER A 116 4.30 0.16 -1.14
CA SER A 116 5.47 0.81 -1.74
C SER A 116 6.46 -0.22 -2.31
N GLY A 117 6.68 -1.33 -1.62
CA GLY A 117 7.57 -2.40 -2.09
C GLY A 117 7.05 -3.06 -3.38
N ILE A 118 5.75 -3.34 -3.44
CA ILE A 118 5.12 -3.88 -4.66
C ILE A 118 5.16 -2.86 -5.81
N PHE A 119 4.90 -1.59 -5.51
CA PHE A 119 4.99 -0.51 -6.49
C PHE A 119 6.41 -0.33 -7.04
N ALA A 120 7.43 -0.45 -6.18
CA ALA A 120 8.84 -0.47 -6.56
C ALA A 120 9.20 -1.68 -7.42
N ALA A 121 8.77 -2.88 -7.04
CA ALA A 121 9.04 -4.12 -7.79
C ALA A 121 8.40 -4.10 -9.20
N ASN A 122 7.28 -3.38 -9.36
CA ASN A 122 6.61 -3.21 -10.64
C ASN A 122 7.18 -2.09 -11.52
N ALA A 123 8.09 -1.25 -10.99
CA ALA A 123 8.67 -0.15 -11.73
C ALA A 123 9.63 -0.65 -12.83
N LYS A 124 9.60 0.01 -13.99
CA LYS A 124 10.42 -0.34 -15.15
C LYS A 124 11.02 0.91 -15.79
N GLY A 125 12.15 0.80 -16.47
CA GLY A 125 12.72 1.90 -17.26
C GLY A 125 13.21 3.08 -16.41
N ALA A 126 13.11 4.29 -16.94
CA ALA A 126 13.55 5.48 -16.19
C ALA A 126 12.52 5.85 -15.11
N VAL A 127 12.95 5.82 -13.85
CA VAL A 127 12.13 6.12 -12.69
C VAL A 127 12.53 7.48 -12.13
N GLN A 128 11.55 8.37 -11.93
CA GLN A 128 11.79 9.68 -11.35
C GLN A 128 11.68 9.61 -9.82
N VAL A 129 12.63 10.25 -9.13
CA VAL A 129 12.69 10.28 -7.67
C VAL A 129 12.82 11.72 -7.21
N PHE A 130 11.86 12.19 -6.43
CA PHE A 130 11.86 13.53 -5.85
C PHE A 130 12.35 13.45 -4.40
N LEU A 131 13.54 13.99 -4.12
CA LEU A 131 14.11 13.97 -2.77
C LEU A 131 14.21 15.39 -2.22
N ARG A 132 13.68 15.61 -1.01
CA ARG A 132 13.83 16.89 -0.30
C ARG A 132 14.43 16.70 1.08
N SER A 133 15.32 17.61 1.46
CA SER A 133 15.94 17.58 2.79
C SER A 133 14.93 18.02 3.86
N PRO A 134 14.89 17.38 5.04
CA PRO A 134 15.67 16.19 5.41
C PRO A 134 15.05 14.90 4.86
N VAL A 135 15.87 14.10 4.16
CA VAL A 135 15.48 12.74 3.79
C VAL A 135 15.78 11.83 4.98
N ARG A 136 14.74 11.21 5.53
CA ARG A 136 14.87 10.33 6.71
C ARG A 136 15.53 9.01 6.30
N SER A 137 16.65 8.65 6.91
CA SER A 137 17.37 7.39 6.67
C SER A 137 16.52 6.14 6.96
N ALA A 138 15.63 6.21 7.95
CA ALA A 138 14.67 5.15 8.28
C ALA A 138 13.36 5.19 7.45
N GLY A 139 13.27 6.09 6.46
CA GLY A 139 12.08 6.27 5.62
C GLY A 139 11.83 5.12 4.64
N ILE A 140 10.61 5.06 4.09
CA ILE A 140 10.18 4.01 3.15
C ILE A 140 11.10 3.97 1.91
N TRP A 141 11.47 5.13 1.37
CA TRP A 141 12.41 5.23 0.25
C TRP A 141 13.71 4.48 0.50
N HIS A 142 14.39 4.75 1.62
CA HIS A 142 15.69 4.15 1.93
C HIS A 142 15.60 2.68 2.37
N THR A 143 14.52 2.32 3.06
CA THR A 143 14.40 0.99 3.69
C THR A 143 13.65 -0.03 2.82
N VAL A 144 12.93 0.40 1.80
CA VAL A 144 12.08 -0.47 0.97
C VAL A 144 12.27 -0.19 -0.51
N GLU A 145 11.91 1.02 -0.98
CA GLU A 145 11.76 1.29 -2.41
C GLU A 145 13.11 1.26 -3.14
N ARG A 146 14.11 1.98 -2.62
CA ARG A 146 15.45 2.05 -3.23
C ARG A 146 16.14 0.67 -3.29
N PRO A 147 16.23 -0.11 -2.18
CA PRO A 147 16.81 -1.45 -2.25
C PRO A 147 16.14 -2.36 -3.28
N ILE A 148 14.81 -2.28 -3.43
CA ILE A 148 14.07 -3.07 -4.42
C ILE A 148 14.41 -2.62 -5.85
N LEU A 149 14.42 -1.30 -6.11
CA LEU A 149 14.77 -0.75 -7.42
C LEU A 149 16.21 -1.11 -7.82
N GLU A 150 17.14 -1.05 -6.86
CA GLU A 150 18.55 -1.45 -7.06
C GLU A 150 18.67 -2.97 -7.30
N TRP A 151 17.92 -3.79 -6.55
CA TRP A 151 17.92 -5.25 -6.69
C TRP A 151 17.46 -5.72 -8.08
N PHE A 152 16.36 -5.17 -8.59
CA PHE A 152 15.83 -5.58 -9.89
C PHE A 152 16.63 -5.03 -11.07
N GLY A 153 17.45 -3.99 -10.88
CA GLY A 153 18.28 -3.38 -11.92
C GLY A 153 17.48 -2.81 -13.11
N SER A 154 16.15 -2.82 -13.02
CA SER A 154 15.22 -2.47 -14.09
C SER A 154 14.89 -0.98 -14.13
N ALA A 155 15.39 -0.22 -13.16
CA ALA A 155 15.07 1.18 -12.97
C ALA A 155 16.31 2.08 -13.02
N THR A 156 16.36 3.04 -13.94
CA THR A 156 17.35 4.13 -13.88
C THR A 156 16.80 5.25 -13.01
N LEU A 157 17.47 5.53 -11.88
CA LEU A 157 17.04 6.56 -10.94
C LEU A 157 17.42 7.95 -11.44
N THR A 158 16.41 8.81 -11.64
CA THR A 158 16.61 10.23 -11.96
C THR A 158 16.19 11.08 -10.76
N PHE A 159 17.15 11.74 -10.11
CA PHE A 159 16.90 12.58 -8.95
C PHE A 159 16.51 14.00 -9.37
N ARG A 160 15.45 14.54 -8.75
CA ARG A 160 14.94 15.91 -8.97
C ARG A 160 14.63 16.62 -7.66
#